data_AF-A0A6B0GRT1-F1
#
_entry.id   AF-A0A6B0GRT1-F1
#
_cell.length_a   1.000
_cell.length_b   1.000
_cell.length_c   1.000
_cell.angle_alpha   90.00
_cell.angle_beta   90.00
_cell.angle_gamma   90.00
#
_symmetry.space_group_name_H-M   'P 1'
#
loop_
_entity.id
_entity.type
_entity.pdbx_description
1 polymer ?
#
loop_
_entity_poly.entity_id
_entity_poly.type
_entity_poly.pdbx_seq_one_letter_code
_entity_poly.pdbx_strand_id
1 'polypeptide(L)'
;MVDVNEPTRIAHRLNRSWELLEDADINDRDRDAIRAFVTWRRDSKGLARNTLRSDISNLKCSAERAAVPLLDMGLEDVERLFSTLVAPSDAGGYGLSRDGSAIFGYSRTLRLFFRYLDGRDSYDAYAFHDDIELPEVEVRGASNRDAMLTGEEIEAIKDATTNARDRALVSLLGDIGGRIGLVLSLRVGDVHLDGDEPYLTPNTDVEDGLKDLSLEAIPILHSRADLRAWLRHPHPAPDMDEAPLWAIRRGFDRDEAQQCALSDSRARNLIRDAAERAGVKKPTDPHNFRRTAATRLSNSDRLTPQEIQSITGWKSSTLSEMIDVYDYTSDAERASAIHQALGFSAGTEDDENALTLESLPCGTCRETVSTSADYCPNCGAPQDEVARKVKDTAENEAVEDIASAETDIERLLGQAVFERVKNDPEALETVKDELGIDV
;
A
#
# COMPACT_ATOMS: atom_id res chain seq x y z
N MET A 1 -17.31 3.78 -1.42
CA MET A 1 -16.75 4.63 -2.47
C MET A 1 -16.29 5.93 -1.84
N VAL A 2 -15.37 6.61 -2.49
CA VAL A 2 -14.77 7.88 -2.07
C VAL A 2 -14.43 8.69 -3.31
N ASP A 3 -14.17 9.97 -3.13
CA ASP A 3 -13.54 10.80 -4.15
C ASP A 3 -12.15 10.25 -4.50
N VAL A 4 -11.84 10.14 -5.79
CA VAL A 4 -10.52 9.74 -6.30
C VAL A 4 -9.40 10.68 -5.86
N ASN A 5 -9.71 11.94 -5.59
CA ASN A 5 -8.78 12.95 -5.10
C ASN A 5 -8.61 12.92 -3.57
N GLU A 6 -9.44 12.15 -2.87
CA GLU A 6 -9.37 11.98 -1.42
C GLU A 6 -9.54 10.50 -0.99
N PRO A 7 -8.74 9.55 -1.53
CA PRO A 7 -8.96 8.11 -1.33
C PRO A 7 -8.81 7.67 0.13
N THR A 8 -8.11 8.49 0.92
CA THR A 8 -7.83 8.27 2.33
C THR A 8 -8.79 9.01 3.27
N ARG A 9 -9.72 9.83 2.75
CA ARG A 9 -10.72 10.61 3.51
C ARG A 9 -10.13 11.38 4.71
N ILE A 10 -8.99 12.03 4.51
CA ILE A 10 -8.26 12.70 5.60
C ILE A 10 -9.08 13.85 6.19
N ALA A 11 -9.80 14.62 5.38
CA ALA A 11 -10.66 15.70 5.83
C ALA A 11 -11.80 15.17 6.72
N HIS A 12 -12.50 14.12 6.29
CA HIS A 12 -13.51 13.45 7.12
C HIS A 12 -12.93 12.93 8.43
N ARG A 13 -11.74 12.30 8.40
CA ARG A 13 -11.07 11.82 9.62
C ARG A 13 -10.64 12.95 10.54
N LEU A 14 -10.22 14.10 10.00
CA LEU A 14 -9.89 15.29 10.78
C LEU A 14 -11.15 15.85 11.46
N ASN A 15 -12.26 15.99 10.73
CA ASN A 15 -13.53 16.43 11.30
C ASN A 15 -14.00 15.48 12.41
N ARG A 16 -13.88 14.17 12.19
CA ARG A 16 -14.18 13.19 13.25
C ARG A 16 -13.29 13.35 14.48
N SER A 17 -12.00 13.66 14.31
CA SER A 17 -11.12 13.95 15.45
C SER A 17 -11.55 15.20 16.22
N TRP A 18 -12.07 16.22 15.55
CA TRP A 18 -12.67 17.38 16.21
C TRP A 18 -13.91 17.02 17.02
N GLU A 19 -14.86 16.28 16.43
CA GLU A 19 -16.05 15.79 17.15
C GLU A 19 -15.66 14.99 18.39
N LEU A 20 -14.71 14.05 18.25
CA LEU A 20 -14.21 13.26 19.37
C LEU A 20 -13.53 14.10 20.45
N LEU A 21 -12.87 15.20 20.06
CA LEU A 21 -12.32 16.16 21.03
C LEU A 21 -13.42 16.90 21.77
N GLU A 22 -14.54 17.25 21.12
CA GLU A 22 -15.67 17.90 21.78
C GLU A 22 -16.42 16.95 22.73
N ASP A 23 -16.55 15.68 22.36
CA ASP A 23 -17.27 14.67 23.13
C ASP A 23 -16.43 14.03 24.26
N ALA A 24 -15.10 14.23 24.28
CA ALA A 24 -14.22 13.58 25.25
C ALA A 24 -14.51 14.02 26.70
N ASP A 25 -14.42 13.09 27.66
CA ASP A 25 -14.55 13.41 29.09
C ASP A 25 -13.20 13.89 29.64
N ILE A 26 -12.88 15.17 29.37
CA ILE A 26 -11.63 15.84 29.75
C ILE A 26 -11.92 17.21 30.34
N ASN A 27 -10.94 17.81 31.03
CA ASN A 27 -11.05 19.15 31.58
C ASN A 27 -11.35 20.19 30.48
N ASP A 28 -12.33 21.07 30.70
CA ASP A 28 -12.73 22.08 29.70
C ASP A 28 -11.59 23.05 29.34
N ARG A 29 -10.72 23.40 30.31
CA ARG A 29 -9.55 24.25 30.04
C ARG A 29 -8.60 23.55 29.08
N ASP A 30 -8.37 22.24 29.25
CA ASP A 30 -7.53 21.46 28.34
C ASP A 30 -8.14 21.40 26.95
N ARG A 31 -9.46 21.12 26.86
CA ARG A 31 -10.17 21.06 25.58
C ARG A 31 -10.03 22.37 24.79
N ASP A 32 -10.24 23.51 25.46
CA ASP A 32 -10.09 24.82 24.85
C ASP A 32 -8.65 25.11 24.42
N ALA A 33 -7.67 24.76 25.26
CA ALA A 33 -6.25 24.91 24.94
C ALA A 33 -5.82 24.04 23.74
N ILE A 34 -6.29 22.79 23.67
CA ILE A 34 -6.07 21.89 22.53
C ILE A 34 -6.68 22.50 21.25
N ARG A 35 -7.93 22.99 21.32
CA ARG A 35 -8.59 23.64 20.18
C ARG A 35 -7.80 24.86 19.71
N ALA A 36 -7.34 25.71 20.63
CA ALA A 36 -6.54 26.89 20.32
C ALA A 36 -5.19 26.52 19.68
N PHE A 37 -4.49 25.53 20.22
CA PHE A 37 -3.22 25.05 19.70
C PHE A 37 -3.35 24.51 18.27
N VAL A 38 -4.29 23.60 18.03
CA VAL A 38 -4.45 22.97 16.72
C VAL A 38 -4.95 23.99 15.69
N THR A 39 -5.84 24.91 16.08
CA THR A 39 -6.28 26.03 15.23
C THR A 39 -5.11 26.92 14.84
N TRP A 40 -4.24 27.27 15.80
CA TRP A 40 -3.02 28.03 15.52
C TRP A 40 -2.07 27.27 14.58
N ARG A 41 -1.89 25.96 14.78
CA ARG A 41 -1.07 25.13 13.87
C ARG A 41 -1.64 25.07 12.46
N ARG A 42 -2.96 25.08 12.30
CA ARG A 42 -3.63 25.17 11.00
C ARG A 42 -3.39 26.53 10.37
N ASP A 43 -3.80 27.60 11.04
CA ASP A 43 -3.94 28.92 10.45
C ASP A 43 -2.60 29.67 10.33
N SER A 44 -1.69 29.48 11.30
CA SER A 44 -0.39 30.18 11.32
C SER A 44 0.76 29.37 10.73
N LYS A 45 0.67 28.03 10.71
CA LYS A 45 1.74 27.16 10.21
C LYS A 45 1.40 26.39 8.94
N GLY A 46 0.13 26.43 8.48
CA GLY A 46 -0.29 25.79 7.24
C GLY A 46 -0.02 24.28 7.21
N LEU A 47 -0.20 23.60 8.36
CA LEU A 47 0.14 22.18 8.46
C LEU A 47 -0.90 21.28 7.79
N ALA A 48 -0.41 20.16 7.27
CA ALA A 48 -1.24 19.14 6.61
C ALA A 48 -2.32 18.59 7.55
N ARG A 49 -3.49 18.27 7.00
CA ARG A 49 -4.65 17.79 7.76
C ARG A 49 -4.34 16.55 8.59
N ASN A 50 -3.54 15.63 8.05
CA ASN A 50 -3.10 14.43 8.77
C ASN A 50 -2.26 14.75 10.02
N THR A 51 -1.45 15.80 9.99
CA THR A 51 -0.68 16.26 11.16
C THR A 51 -1.61 16.82 12.23
N LEU A 52 -2.56 17.68 11.83
CA LEU A 52 -3.56 18.25 12.74
C LEU A 52 -4.40 17.14 13.40
N ARG A 53 -4.82 16.13 12.62
CA ARG A 53 -5.55 14.97 13.14
C ARG A 53 -4.74 14.25 14.22
N SER A 54 -3.46 13.98 13.96
CA SER A 54 -2.58 13.32 14.93
C SER A 54 -2.37 14.19 16.18
N ASP A 55 -2.23 15.50 16.03
CA ASP A 55 -2.11 16.41 17.18
C ASP A 55 -3.35 16.36 18.07
N ILE A 56 -4.55 16.46 17.49
CA ILE A 56 -5.82 16.34 18.23
C ILE A 56 -5.87 14.99 18.95
N SER A 57 -5.68 13.89 18.23
CA SER A 57 -5.79 12.55 18.80
C SER A 57 -4.77 12.32 19.93
N ASN A 58 -3.52 12.75 19.76
CA ASN A 58 -2.49 12.58 20.79
C ASN A 58 -2.81 13.42 22.03
N LEU A 59 -3.17 14.70 21.88
CA LEU A 59 -3.48 15.56 23.03
C LEU A 59 -4.75 15.14 23.75
N LYS A 60 -5.80 14.80 23.00
CA LYS A 60 -7.06 14.30 23.54
C LYS A 60 -6.82 13.03 24.37
N CYS A 61 -6.08 12.06 23.82
CA CYS A 61 -5.71 10.86 24.55
C CYS A 61 -4.76 11.15 25.72
N SER A 62 -3.85 12.12 25.62
CA SER A 62 -3.03 12.53 26.77
C SER A 62 -3.92 13.06 27.91
N ALA A 63 -4.89 13.92 27.59
CA ALA A 63 -5.81 14.50 28.57
C ALA A 63 -6.70 13.44 29.24
N GLU A 64 -7.20 12.45 28.48
CA GLU A 64 -7.99 11.34 29.03
C GLU A 64 -7.19 10.41 29.96
N ARG A 65 -5.87 10.32 29.74
CA ARG A 65 -5.01 9.29 30.35
C ARG A 65 -4.10 9.85 31.44
N ALA A 66 -3.93 11.16 31.49
CA ALA A 66 -3.14 11.82 32.51
C ALA A 66 -3.86 11.78 33.86
N ALA A 67 -3.08 11.72 34.94
CA ALA A 67 -3.63 11.74 36.30
C ALA A 67 -4.15 13.13 36.71
N VAL A 68 -3.73 14.17 36.00
CA VAL A 68 -4.10 15.58 36.21
C VAL A 68 -4.41 16.24 34.86
N PRO A 69 -5.19 17.33 34.82
CA PRO A 69 -5.38 18.11 33.61
C PRO A 69 -4.04 18.52 32.98
N LEU A 70 -3.97 18.56 31.64
CA LEU A 70 -2.76 18.91 30.90
C LEU A 70 -2.19 20.26 31.33
N LEU A 71 -3.05 21.25 31.54
CA LEU A 71 -2.67 22.58 31.99
C LEU A 71 -2.11 22.61 33.42
N ASP A 72 -2.33 21.58 34.23
CA ASP A 72 -1.83 21.50 35.59
C ASP A 72 -0.59 20.58 35.69
N MET A 73 -0.09 20.04 34.56
CA MET A 73 1.06 19.13 34.51
C MET A 73 2.40 19.85 34.70
N GLY A 74 3.26 19.27 35.52
CA GLY A 74 4.72 19.45 35.45
C GLY A 74 5.42 18.34 34.66
N LEU A 75 6.75 18.40 34.58
CA LEU A 75 7.56 17.37 33.90
C LEU A 75 7.33 15.96 34.49
N GLU A 76 7.28 15.84 35.81
CA GLU A 76 7.03 14.56 36.49
C GLU A 76 5.67 13.95 36.12
N ASP A 77 4.66 14.77 35.84
CA ASP A 77 3.35 14.29 35.40
C ASP A 77 3.41 13.77 33.96
N VAL A 78 4.22 14.40 33.10
CA VAL A 78 4.45 13.94 31.73
C VAL A 78 5.18 12.60 31.73
N GLU A 79 6.20 12.45 32.58
CA GLU A 79 6.92 11.18 32.77
C GLU A 79 5.99 10.08 33.31
N ARG A 80 5.07 10.43 34.22
CA ARG A 80 4.06 9.50 34.73
C ARG A 80 3.06 9.09 33.65
N LEU A 81 2.64 10.02 32.79
CA LEU A 81 1.81 9.70 31.62
C LEU A 81 2.53 8.72 30.69
N PHE A 82 3.80 8.97 30.34
CA PHE A 82 4.57 8.04 29.50
C PHE A 82 4.74 6.67 30.15
N SER A 83 4.99 6.63 31.46
CA SER A 83 5.05 5.38 32.23
C SER A 83 3.73 4.61 32.13
N THR A 84 2.59 5.30 32.21
CA THR A 84 1.26 4.70 32.05
C THR A 84 1.00 4.21 30.63
N LEU A 85 1.42 4.98 29.62
CA LEU A 85 1.26 4.60 28.21
C LEU A 85 2.06 3.34 27.85
N VAL A 86 3.26 3.19 28.41
CA VAL A 86 4.14 2.05 28.17
C VAL A 86 3.75 0.83 29.01
N ALA A 87 3.20 1.05 30.21
CA ALA A 87 2.84 -0.04 31.11
C ALA A 87 1.90 -1.05 30.42
N PRO A 88 2.05 -2.37 30.69
CA PRO A 88 1.18 -3.39 30.13
C PRO A 88 -0.30 -3.16 30.41
N SER A 89 -1.17 -3.57 29.48
CA SER A 89 -2.62 -3.37 29.58
C SER A 89 -3.25 -4.11 30.78
N ASP A 90 -2.70 -5.25 31.17
CA ASP A 90 -3.10 -6.02 32.36
C ASP A 90 -2.69 -5.34 33.68
N ALA A 91 -1.75 -4.39 33.63
CA ALA A 91 -1.34 -3.56 34.75
C ALA A 91 -2.02 -2.17 34.75
N GLY A 92 -3.07 -1.98 33.93
CA GLY A 92 -3.79 -0.70 33.81
C GLY A 92 -3.11 0.34 32.92
N GLY A 93 -2.10 -0.07 32.12
CA GLY A 93 -1.47 0.78 31.11
C GLY A 93 -2.04 0.57 29.70
N TYR A 94 -1.30 1.03 28.69
CA TYR A 94 -1.71 0.97 27.27
C TYR A 94 -0.80 0.10 26.39
N GLY A 95 0.23 -0.51 26.97
CA GLY A 95 1.11 -1.46 26.30
C GLY A 95 1.87 -0.90 25.10
N LEU A 96 2.10 0.42 25.04
CA LEU A 96 2.82 1.02 23.92
C LEU A 96 4.32 0.70 24.00
N SER A 97 4.93 0.41 22.84
CA SER A 97 6.38 0.23 22.76
C SER A 97 7.12 1.52 23.10
N ARG A 98 8.14 1.44 23.96
CA ARG A 98 8.94 2.59 24.43
C ARG A 98 9.62 3.35 23.29
N ASP A 99 10.10 2.60 22.31
CA ASP A 99 10.76 3.01 21.07
C ASP A 99 9.78 3.12 19.89
N GLY A 100 8.47 2.99 20.15
CA GLY A 100 7.44 2.96 19.13
C GLY A 100 7.09 4.34 18.57
N SER A 101 6.65 4.37 17.32
CA SER A 101 6.14 5.58 16.65
C SER A 101 4.97 6.23 17.38
N ALA A 102 4.18 5.45 18.13
CA ALA A 102 3.11 5.95 18.97
C ALA A 102 3.65 6.85 20.10
N ILE A 103 4.59 6.36 20.93
CA ILE A 103 5.21 7.15 22.01
C ILE A 103 5.91 8.37 21.44
N PHE A 104 6.66 8.21 20.33
CA PHE A 104 7.26 9.35 19.63
C PHE A 104 6.22 10.42 19.27
N GLY A 105 5.05 10.01 18.78
CA GLY A 105 3.93 10.90 18.47
C GLY A 105 3.44 11.66 19.71
N TYR A 106 3.22 10.97 20.83
CA TYR A 106 2.85 11.60 22.10
C TYR A 106 3.89 12.61 22.56
N SER A 107 5.16 12.20 22.67
CA SER A 107 6.25 13.06 23.13
C SER A 107 6.42 14.31 22.26
N ARG A 108 6.41 14.14 20.93
CA ARG A 108 6.53 15.25 19.99
C ARG A 108 5.36 16.22 20.10
N THR A 109 4.12 15.72 20.15
CA THR A 109 2.94 16.58 20.22
C THR A 109 2.87 17.33 21.55
N LEU A 110 3.13 16.65 22.69
CA LEU A 110 3.15 17.29 24.02
C LEU A 110 4.23 18.37 24.10
N ARG A 111 5.45 18.09 23.63
CA ARG A 111 6.53 19.08 23.55
C ARG A 111 6.12 20.33 22.77
N LEU A 112 5.48 20.16 21.62
CA LEU A 112 5.02 21.30 20.81
C LEU A 112 3.86 22.05 21.46
N PHE A 113 2.96 21.33 22.15
CA PHE A 113 1.82 21.90 22.85
C PHE A 113 2.26 22.76 24.02
N PHE A 114 3.09 22.23 24.93
CA PHE A 114 3.60 23.00 26.06
C PHE A 114 4.47 24.19 25.63
N ARG A 115 5.27 24.05 24.57
CA ARG A 115 5.99 25.18 23.96
C ARG A 115 5.04 26.26 23.44
N TYR A 116 3.90 25.87 22.86
CA TYR A 116 2.90 26.83 22.41
C TYR A 116 2.26 27.56 23.60
N LEU A 117 1.96 26.85 24.69
CA LEU A 117 1.38 27.45 25.90
C LEU A 117 2.35 28.41 26.58
N ASP A 118 3.61 28.02 26.76
CA ASP A 118 4.66 28.85 27.38
C ASP A 118 4.89 30.18 26.64
N GLY A 119 4.69 30.20 25.33
CA GLY A 119 4.80 31.40 24.50
C GLY A 119 3.58 32.33 24.52
N ARG A 120 2.64 32.17 25.46
CA ARG A 120 1.37 32.93 25.49
C ARG A 120 1.07 33.45 26.89
N ASP A 121 0.80 34.74 26.97
CA ASP A 121 0.45 35.42 28.24
C ASP A 121 -0.84 34.90 28.90
N SER A 122 -1.67 34.15 28.16
CA SER A 122 -2.93 33.60 28.63
C SER A 122 -2.82 32.28 29.39
N TYR A 123 -1.62 31.69 29.45
CA TYR A 123 -1.36 30.42 30.12
C TYR A 123 -0.20 30.54 31.11
N ASP A 124 -0.06 29.55 31.98
CA ASP A 124 1.07 29.47 32.90
C ASP A 124 2.40 29.20 32.15
N ALA A 125 3.52 29.34 32.86
CA ALA A 125 4.84 29.03 32.30
C ALA A 125 5.08 27.51 32.27
N TYR A 126 5.41 26.97 31.10
CA TYR A 126 5.71 25.56 30.85
C TYR A 126 7.13 25.39 30.30
N ALA A 127 8.10 26.00 30.98
CA ALA A 127 9.52 26.01 30.58
C ALA A 127 10.13 24.60 30.41
N PHE A 128 9.53 23.56 31.00
CA PHE A 128 9.97 22.16 30.87
C PHE A 128 9.73 21.56 29.48
N HIS A 129 9.07 22.27 28.55
CA HIS A 129 8.70 21.71 27.25
C HIS A 129 9.91 21.14 26.47
N ASP A 130 11.11 21.69 26.66
CA ASP A 130 12.33 21.22 26.00
C ASP A 130 12.99 20.03 26.69
N ASP A 131 12.63 19.77 27.94
CA ASP A 131 13.06 18.61 28.73
C ASP A 131 12.22 17.36 28.43
N ILE A 132 11.12 17.49 27.65
CA ILE A 132 10.36 16.34 27.16
C ILE A 132 11.20 15.57 26.13
N GLU A 133 11.73 14.43 26.57
CA GLU A 133 12.52 13.54 25.74
C GLU A 133 11.70 12.91 24.61
N LEU A 134 12.29 12.89 23.42
CA LEU A 134 11.77 12.14 22.28
C LEU A 134 12.50 10.79 22.28
N PRO A 135 11.77 9.66 22.22
CA PRO A 135 12.44 8.37 22.10
C PRO A 135 13.26 8.34 20.81
N GLU A 136 14.44 7.72 20.87
CA GLU A 136 15.15 7.32 19.66
C GLU A 136 14.29 6.29 18.95
N VAL A 137 13.71 6.70 17.83
CA VAL A 137 13.02 5.76 16.94
C VAL A 137 14.12 5.10 16.14
N GLU A 138 14.45 3.84 16.49
CA GLU A 138 15.22 3.02 15.57
C GLU A 138 14.46 3.01 14.24
N VAL A 139 15.09 3.54 13.19
CA VAL A 139 14.60 3.31 11.84
C VAL A 139 14.76 1.82 11.63
N ARG A 140 13.69 1.05 11.89
CA ARG A 140 13.57 -0.37 11.57
C ARG A 140 13.48 -0.53 10.05
N GLY A 141 14.48 0.01 9.37
CA GLY A 141 14.76 -0.16 7.97
C GLY A 141 15.32 -1.55 7.77
N ALA A 142 14.66 -2.35 6.93
CA ALA A 142 15.09 -3.68 6.47
C ALA A 142 15.49 -4.74 7.52
N SER A 143 15.43 -4.48 8.83
CA SER A 143 15.95 -5.39 9.87
C SER A 143 15.21 -6.73 10.04
N ASN A 144 14.25 -7.01 9.15
CA ASN A 144 13.58 -8.31 9.09
C ASN A 144 13.24 -8.67 7.64
N ARG A 145 14.24 -9.16 6.87
CA ARG A 145 14.06 -9.74 5.52
C ARG A 145 12.98 -10.84 5.54
N ASP A 146 12.91 -11.62 6.62
CA ASP A 146 11.89 -12.66 6.79
C ASP A 146 10.46 -12.09 6.87
N ALA A 147 10.30 -10.81 7.17
CA ALA A 147 9.00 -10.12 7.15
C ALA A 147 8.68 -9.47 5.78
N MET A 148 9.59 -9.51 4.81
CA MET A 148 9.38 -8.97 3.46
C MET A 148 8.77 -10.03 2.54
N LEU A 149 7.89 -9.59 1.63
CA LEU A 149 7.31 -10.46 0.62
C LEU A 149 8.35 -10.87 -0.42
N THR A 150 8.38 -12.14 -0.81
CA THR A 150 9.13 -12.64 -1.98
C THR A 150 8.35 -12.38 -3.28
N GLY A 151 8.99 -12.57 -4.43
CA GLY A 151 8.31 -12.51 -5.73
C GLY A 151 7.15 -13.50 -5.81
N GLU A 152 7.39 -14.75 -5.38
CA GLU A 152 6.37 -15.80 -5.33
C GLU A 152 5.20 -15.46 -4.40
N GLU A 153 5.46 -14.89 -3.23
CA GLU A 153 4.37 -14.47 -2.32
C GLU A 153 3.54 -13.33 -2.91
N ILE A 154 4.15 -12.40 -3.64
CA ILE A 154 3.41 -11.34 -4.34
C ILE A 154 2.52 -11.94 -5.44
N GLU A 155 3.05 -12.88 -6.22
CA GLU A 155 2.29 -13.57 -7.27
C GLU A 155 1.16 -14.41 -6.67
N ALA A 156 1.42 -15.18 -5.61
CA ALA A 156 0.40 -15.94 -4.90
C ALA A 156 -0.73 -15.05 -4.33
N ILE A 157 -0.40 -13.87 -3.76
CA ILE A 157 -1.42 -12.90 -3.32
C ILE A 157 -2.23 -12.39 -4.51
N LYS A 158 -1.58 -12.13 -5.64
CA LYS A 158 -2.20 -11.63 -6.87
C LYS A 158 -3.17 -12.67 -7.45
N ASP A 159 -2.77 -13.92 -7.55
CA ASP A 159 -3.60 -15.01 -8.09
C ASP A 159 -4.75 -15.37 -7.14
N ALA A 160 -4.57 -15.22 -5.83
CA ALA A 160 -5.65 -15.37 -4.85
C ALA A 160 -6.67 -14.21 -4.84
N THR A 161 -6.53 -13.18 -5.69
CA THR A 161 -7.55 -12.14 -5.82
C THR A 161 -8.80 -12.66 -6.53
N THR A 162 -9.95 -12.01 -6.32
CA THR A 162 -11.24 -12.49 -6.86
C THR A 162 -11.74 -11.68 -8.07
N ASN A 163 -10.90 -10.77 -8.58
CA ASN A 163 -11.20 -9.93 -9.73
C ASN A 163 -10.01 -9.11 -10.22
N ALA A 164 -10.06 -8.79 -11.52
CA ALA A 164 -8.99 -8.12 -12.24
C ALA A 164 -8.56 -6.77 -11.66
N ARG A 165 -9.47 -6.01 -11.02
CA ARG A 165 -9.12 -4.75 -10.35
C ARG A 165 -8.18 -5.02 -9.18
N ASP A 166 -8.57 -5.97 -8.33
CA ASP A 166 -7.82 -6.30 -7.12
C ASP A 166 -6.48 -6.95 -7.51
N ARG A 167 -6.48 -7.80 -8.55
CA ARG A 167 -5.28 -8.37 -9.18
C ARG A 167 -4.31 -7.28 -9.64
N ALA A 168 -4.79 -6.33 -10.43
CA ALA A 168 -3.99 -5.22 -10.95
C ALA A 168 -3.48 -4.28 -9.84
N LEU A 169 -4.25 -4.09 -8.77
CA LEU A 169 -3.83 -3.27 -7.61
C LEU A 169 -2.67 -3.92 -6.87
N VAL A 170 -2.75 -5.23 -6.60
CA VAL A 170 -1.65 -5.99 -5.97
C VAL A 170 -0.41 -5.97 -6.86
N SER A 171 -0.60 -6.22 -8.16
CA SER A 171 0.46 -6.21 -9.17
C SER A 171 1.21 -4.88 -9.18
N LEU A 172 0.50 -3.74 -9.28
CA LEU A 172 1.13 -2.42 -9.28
C LEU A 172 1.83 -2.09 -7.96
N LEU A 173 1.28 -2.50 -6.81
CA LEU A 173 1.93 -2.30 -5.51
C LEU A 173 3.26 -3.07 -5.40
N GLY A 174 3.33 -4.31 -5.90
CA GLY A 174 4.57 -5.09 -5.96
C GLY A 174 5.57 -4.54 -6.98
N ASP A 175 5.06 -3.98 -8.06
CA ASP A 175 5.84 -3.44 -9.18
C ASP A 175 6.59 -2.16 -8.83
N ILE A 176 5.90 -1.16 -8.27
CA ILE A 176 6.50 0.16 -8.01
C ILE A 176 6.61 0.53 -6.53
N GLY A 177 5.99 -0.23 -5.63
CA GLY A 177 6.00 0.09 -4.20
C GLY A 177 5.39 1.45 -3.87
N GLY A 178 4.46 1.93 -4.68
CA GLY A 178 3.88 3.27 -4.57
C GLY A 178 3.24 3.51 -3.20
N ARG A 179 3.24 4.76 -2.71
CA ARG A 179 2.44 5.12 -1.53
C ARG A 179 0.98 4.81 -1.84
N ILE A 180 0.27 4.15 -0.92
CA ILE A 180 -1.12 3.74 -1.18
C ILE A 180 -2.04 4.91 -1.56
N GLY A 181 -1.82 6.10 -0.99
CA GLY A 181 -2.57 7.30 -1.36
C GLY A 181 -2.35 7.72 -2.82
N LEU A 182 -1.12 7.58 -3.33
CA LEU A 182 -0.78 7.80 -4.74
C LEU A 182 -1.45 6.77 -5.62
N VAL A 183 -1.24 5.49 -5.31
CA VAL A 183 -1.77 4.40 -6.12
C VAL A 183 -3.29 4.51 -6.22
N LEU A 184 -3.98 4.70 -5.10
CA LEU A 184 -5.45 4.78 -5.09
C LEU A 184 -6.03 6.06 -5.71
N SER A 185 -5.22 7.13 -5.84
CA SER A 185 -5.66 8.36 -6.48
C SER A 185 -5.53 8.39 -8.00
N LEU A 186 -4.92 7.36 -8.59
CA LEU A 186 -4.77 7.29 -10.04
C LEU A 186 -6.13 7.25 -10.74
N ARG A 187 -6.21 7.98 -11.83
CA ARG A 187 -7.32 7.98 -12.78
C ARG A 187 -6.96 7.15 -14.00
N VAL A 188 -7.94 6.87 -14.85
CA VAL A 188 -7.70 6.14 -16.11
C VAL A 188 -6.72 6.92 -17.00
N GLY A 189 -6.88 8.24 -17.08
CA GLY A 189 -6.02 9.11 -17.89
C GLY A 189 -4.57 9.24 -17.40
N ASP A 190 -4.31 8.84 -16.15
CA ASP A 190 -2.98 8.88 -15.54
C ASP A 190 -2.08 7.70 -15.96
N VAL A 191 -2.63 6.69 -16.64
CA VAL A 191 -1.96 5.42 -16.92
C VAL A 191 -1.74 5.23 -18.42
N HIS A 192 -0.49 5.15 -18.85
CA HIS A 192 -0.09 5.07 -20.24
C HIS A 192 0.57 3.71 -20.53
N LEU A 193 -0.22 2.77 -21.06
CA LEU A 193 0.21 1.37 -21.24
C LEU A 193 0.67 1.03 -22.65
N ASP A 194 0.57 1.96 -23.59
CA ASP A 194 0.90 1.73 -25.00
C ASP A 194 2.36 2.07 -25.32
N GLY A 195 2.91 1.42 -26.34
CA GLY A 195 4.34 1.52 -26.69
C GLY A 195 5.24 0.58 -25.89
N ASP A 196 6.55 0.79 -25.97
CA ASP A 196 7.54 -0.08 -25.32
C ASP A 196 7.87 0.36 -23.88
N GLU A 197 7.55 1.60 -23.52
CA GLU A 197 7.90 2.25 -22.26
C GLU A 197 6.63 2.72 -21.53
N PRO A 198 5.87 1.81 -20.89
CA PRO A 198 4.66 2.17 -20.17
C PRO A 198 5.01 2.96 -18.90
N TYR A 199 4.16 3.92 -18.53
CA TYR A 199 4.35 4.74 -17.35
C TYR A 199 3.01 5.21 -16.78
N LEU A 200 3.06 5.71 -15.55
CA LEU A 200 1.96 6.44 -14.94
C LEU A 200 2.39 7.85 -14.55
N THR A 201 1.41 8.74 -14.42
CA THR A 201 1.61 10.10 -13.93
C THR A 201 0.84 10.29 -12.62
N PRO A 202 1.43 10.90 -11.58
CA PRO A 202 0.69 11.13 -10.35
C PRO A 202 -0.46 12.13 -10.56
N ASN A 203 -1.65 11.79 -10.07
CA ASN A 203 -2.82 12.69 -10.05
C ASN A 203 -2.50 13.97 -9.25
N THR A 204 -2.45 15.11 -9.94
CA THR A 204 -2.07 16.40 -9.32
C THR A 204 -3.18 17.09 -8.53
N ASP A 205 -4.42 16.62 -8.63
CA ASP A 205 -5.57 17.21 -7.93
C ASP A 205 -5.79 16.64 -6.52
N VAL A 206 -4.93 15.72 -6.08
CA VAL A 206 -5.02 15.12 -4.74
C VAL A 206 -4.76 16.17 -3.66
N GLU A 207 -5.73 16.35 -2.77
CA GLU A 207 -5.64 17.36 -1.71
C GLU A 207 -4.62 17.01 -0.62
N ASP A 208 -4.52 15.71 -0.27
CA ASP A 208 -3.69 15.22 0.82
C ASP A 208 -2.99 13.89 0.44
N GLY A 209 -1.71 13.76 0.79
CA GLY A 209 -0.97 12.48 0.71
C GLY A 209 0.06 12.37 -0.41
N LEU A 210 0.11 13.33 -1.33
CA LEU A 210 1.17 13.46 -2.35
C LEU A 210 2.24 14.50 -2.01
N LYS A 211 2.22 15.03 -0.78
CA LYS A 211 3.21 16.02 -0.36
C LYS A 211 4.62 15.46 -0.56
N ASP A 212 5.43 16.24 -1.26
CA ASP A 212 6.82 15.95 -1.57
C ASP A 212 7.10 14.77 -2.51
N LEU A 213 6.10 14.35 -3.29
CA LEU A 213 6.31 13.43 -4.40
C LEU A 213 6.85 14.19 -5.62
N SER A 214 7.77 13.58 -6.37
CA SER A 214 8.08 14.02 -7.74
C SER A 214 6.84 13.83 -8.62
N LEU A 215 6.48 14.84 -9.41
CA LEU A 215 5.37 14.76 -10.38
C LEU A 215 5.83 14.19 -11.74
N GLU A 216 7.00 13.55 -11.77
CA GLU A 216 7.55 12.91 -12.95
C GLU A 216 6.81 11.60 -13.27
N ALA A 217 6.93 11.18 -14.52
CA ALA A 217 6.44 9.88 -14.96
C ALA A 217 7.12 8.75 -14.19
N ILE A 218 6.32 7.83 -13.64
CA ILE A 218 6.79 6.65 -12.93
C ILE A 218 6.70 5.47 -13.90
N PRO A 219 7.82 4.81 -14.24
CA PRO A 219 7.81 3.64 -15.11
C PRO A 219 6.96 2.51 -14.54
N ILE A 220 6.17 1.86 -15.40
CA ILE A 220 5.49 0.60 -15.10
C ILE A 220 6.41 -0.52 -15.58
N LEU A 221 6.70 -1.52 -14.73
CA LEU A 221 7.61 -2.60 -15.10
C LEU A 221 6.81 -3.88 -15.34
N HIS A 222 6.44 -4.59 -14.27
CA HIS A 222 5.84 -5.92 -14.33
C HIS A 222 4.31 -5.89 -14.35
N SER A 223 3.67 -4.78 -13.96
CA SER A 223 2.21 -4.72 -13.76
C SER A 223 1.38 -4.39 -15.01
N ARG A 224 2.04 -4.18 -16.17
CA ARG A 224 1.40 -3.76 -17.42
C ARG A 224 0.27 -4.70 -17.86
N ALA A 225 0.52 -6.01 -17.81
CA ALA A 225 -0.44 -7.01 -18.27
C ALA A 225 -1.74 -6.99 -17.45
N ASP A 226 -1.61 -6.94 -16.12
CA ASP A 226 -2.75 -6.91 -15.21
C ASP A 226 -3.54 -5.59 -15.33
N LEU A 227 -2.85 -4.46 -15.48
CA LEU A 227 -3.48 -3.16 -15.72
C LEU A 227 -4.28 -3.14 -17.03
N ARG A 228 -3.74 -3.72 -18.11
CA ARG A 228 -4.44 -3.86 -19.39
C ARG A 228 -5.67 -4.76 -19.26
N ALA A 229 -5.54 -5.90 -18.58
CA ALA A 229 -6.65 -6.82 -18.36
C ALA A 229 -7.80 -6.13 -17.62
N TRP A 230 -7.47 -5.37 -16.57
CA TRP A 230 -8.42 -4.58 -15.81
C TRP A 230 -9.11 -3.49 -16.65
N LEU A 231 -8.35 -2.69 -17.41
CA LEU A 231 -8.93 -1.61 -18.21
C LEU A 231 -9.76 -2.11 -19.39
N ARG A 232 -9.42 -3.27 -19.99
CA ARG A 232 -10.14 -3.80 -21.15
C ARG A 232 -11.42 -4.54 -20.80
N HIS A 233 -11.44 -5.30 -19.70
CA HIS A 233 -12.50 -6.29 -19.47
C HIS A 233 -13.58 -5.82 -18.47
N PRO A 234 -13.32 -5.59 -17.16
CA PRO A 234 -14.39 -5.27 -16.22
C PRO A 234 -14.39 -3.82 -15.69
N HIS A 235 -13.54 -2.92 -16.19
CA HIS A 235 -13.58 -1.51 -15.77
C HIS A 235 -14.88 -0.83 -16.24
N PRO A 236 -15.62 -0.10 -15.37
CA PRO A 236 -16.93 0.45 -15.71
C PRO A 236 -16.90 1.70 -16.62
N ALA A 237 -15.77 2.41 -16.69
CA ALA A 237 -15.59 3.61 -17.51
C ALA A 237 -14.12 3.79 -17.99
N PRO A 238 -13.56 2.83 -18.75
CA PRO A 238 -12.15 2.89 -19.20
C PRO A 238 -11.91 3.94 -20.30
N ASP A 239 -12.98 4.53 -20.80
CA ASP A 239 -13.01 5.59 -21.81
C ASP A 239 -13.06 7.00 -21.20
N MET A 240 -13.10 7.11 -19.86
CA MET A 240 -13.20 8.39 -19.15
C MET A 240 -11.91 8.67 -18.38
N ASP A 241 -11.12 9.64 -18.86
CA ASP A 241 -9.84 10.00 -18.26
C ASP A 241 -9.95 10.34 -16.76
N GLU A 242 -11.04 10.98 -16.36
CA GLU A 242 -11.33 11.40 -14.98
C GLU A 242 -11.85 10.28 -14.07
N ALA A 243 -12.20 9.12 -14.62
CA ALA A 243 -12.68 8.00 -13.82
C ALA A 243 -11.55 7.44 -12.96
N PRO A 244 -11.83 7.01 -11.71
CA PRO A 244 -10.83 6.37 -10.88
C PRO A 244 -10.34 5.08 -11.52
N LEU A 245 -9.02 4.90 -11.61
CA LEU A 245 -8.42 3.65 -12.07
C LEU A 245 -8.94 2.48 -11.23
N TRP A 246 -9.12 2.68 -9.93
CA TRP A 246 -9.65 1.69 -8.99
C TRP A 246 -11.13 1.91 -8.69
N ALA A 247 -11.97 1.86 -9.72
CA ALA A 247 -13.41 2.02 -9.59
C ALA A 247 -14.08 0.96 -8.68
N ILE A 248 -15.17 1.34 -8.02
CA ILE A 248 -16.07 0.37 -7.37
C ILE A 248 -16.79 -0.49 -8.42
N ARG A 249 -16.87 -1.80 -8.17
CA ARG A 249 -17.51 -2.76 -9.10
C ARG A 249 -19.04 -2.77 -9.06
N ARG A 250 -19.66 -2.30 -7.97
CA ARG A 250 -21.11 -2.29 -7.77
C ARG A 250 -21.55 -0.89 -7.39
N GLY A 251 -22.59 -0.38 -8.05
CA GLY A 251 -23.11 0.97 -7.83
C GLY A 251 -22.21 2.07 -8.40
N PHE A 252 -21.48 1.79 -9.49
CA PHE A 252 -20.73 2.81 -10.20
C PHE A 252 -21.69 3.76 -10.90
N ASP A 253 -21.56 5.05 -10.60
CA ASP A 253 -22.30 6.12 -11.25
C ASP A 253 -21.36 6.84 -12.22
N ARG A 254 -21.71 6.85 -13.51
CA ARG A 254 -20.91 7.51 -14.54
C ARG A 254 -21.02 9.04 -14.46
N ASP A 255 -22.13 9.57 -13.95
CA ASP A 255 -22.34 11.02 -13.81
C ASP A 255 -21.51 11.57 -12.64
N GLU A 256 -21.23 10.74 -11.63
CA GLU A 256 -20.42 11.04 -10.45
C GLU A 256 -19.18 10.13 -10.37
N ALA A 257 -18.54 9.88 -11.53
CA ALA A 257 -17.47 8.87 -11.66
C ALA A 257 -16.31 9.09 -10.67
N GLN A 258 -15.90 10.34 -10.42
CA GLN A 258 -14.83 10.67 -9.48
C GLN A 258 -15.15 10.24 -8.03
N GLN A 259 -16.44 10.17 -7.64
CA GLN A 259 -16.88 9.71 -6.32
C GLN A 259 -16.92 8.18 -6.19
N CYS A 260 -16.68 7.47 -7.29
CA CYS A 260 -16.76 6.02 -7.38
C CYS A 260 -15.42 5.30 -7.14
N ALA A 261 -14.47 5.93 -6.44
CA ALA A 261 -13.16 5.33 -6.17
C ALA A 261 -13.20 4.32 -5.00
N LEU A 262 -12.25 3.38 -5.02
CA LEU A 262 -11.94 2.47 -3.92
C LEU A 262 -11.29 3.24 -2.76
N SER A 263 -11.75 3.00 -1.52
CA SER A 263 -11.15 3.63 -0.34
C SER A 263 -9.91 2.88 0.16
N ASP A 264 -8.98 3.60 0.82
CA ASP A 264 -7.78 3.03 1.47
C ASP A 264 -8.12 1.87 2.42
N SER A 265 -9.14 2.01 3.27
CA SER A 265 -9.55 0.93 4.17
C SER A 265 -10.01 -0.32 3.42
N ARG A 266 -10.68 -0.15 2.27
CA ARG A 266 -11.15 -1.29 1.46
C ARG A 266 -10.01 -1.94 0.68
N ALA A 267 -9.08 -1.15 0.16
CA ALA A 267 -7.84 -1.62 -0.46
C ALA A 267 -6.98 -2.42 0.53
N ARG A 268 -6.86 -1.98 1.78
CA ARG A 268 -6.13 -2.75 2.81
C ARG A 268 -6.83 -4.07 3.14
N ASN A 269 -8.16 -4.06 3.26
CA ASN A 269 -8.92 -5.27 3.54
C ASN A 269 -8.80 -6.28 2.40
N LEU A 270 -8.95 -5.87 1.13
CA LEU A 270 -8.85 -6.82 0.02
C LEU A 270 -7.45 -7.45 -0.11
N ILE A 271 -6.38 -6.69 0.16
CA ILE A 271 -5.00 -7.22 0.15
C ILE A 271 -4.82 -8.25 1.26
N ARG A 272 -5.29 -7.93 2.49
CA ARG A 272 -5.26 -8.86 3.62
C ARG A 272 -6.03 -10.13 3.28
N ASP A 273 -7.26 -10.00 2.80
CA ASP A 273 -8.12 -11.15 2.51
C ASP A 273 -7.52 -12.02 1.38
N ALA A 274 -6.83 -11.42 0.39
CA ALA A 274 -6.10 -12.14 -0.65
C ALA A 274 -4.88 -12.88 -0.10
N ALA A 275 -4.11 -12.25 0.79
CA ALA A 275 -2.99 -12.88 1.46
C ALA A 275 -3.40 -14.06 2.35
N GLU A 276 -4.53 -13.93 3.05
CA GLU A 276 -5.10 -15.03 3.84
C GLU A 276 -5.48 -16.23 2.96
N ARG A 277 -6.08 -15.98 1.78
CA ARG A 277 -6.39 -17.04 0.80
C ARG A 277 -5.12 -17.69 0.23
N ALA A 278 -4.09 -16.89 -0.04
CA ALA A 278 -2.79 -17.37 -0.52
C ALA A 278 -1.94 -18.06 0.56
N GLY A 279 -2.38 -18.11 1.82
CA GLY A 279 -1.61 -18.69 2.92
C GLY A 279 -0.38 -17.89 3.35
N VAL A 280 -0.24 -16.64 2.90
CA VAL A 280 0.90 -15.77 3.22
C VAL A 280 0.77 -15.22 4.64
N LYS A 281 1.71 -15.60 5.52
CA LYS A 281 1.70 -15.23 6.95
C LYS A 281 2.44 -13.92 7.26
N LYS A 282 3.23 -13.41 6.31
CA LYS A 282 3.98 -12.15 6.45
C LYS A 282 3.03 -10.96 6.45
N PRO A 283 3.42 -9.80 7.00
CA PRO A 283 2.60 -8.58 6.92
C PRO A 283 2.31 -8.21 5.45
N THR A 284 1.06 -7.99 5.09
CA THR A 284 0.66 -7.67 3.69
C THR A 284 0.06 -6.28 3.58
N ASP A 285 0.54 -5.34 4.38
CA ASP A 285 0.13 -3.95 4.26
C ASP A 285 0.92 -3.21 3.16
N PRO A 286 0.40 -2.12 2.58
CA PRO A 286 1.07 -1.37 1.52
C PRO A 286 2.48 -0.86 1.87
N HIS A 287 2.83 -0.69 3.16
CA HIS A 287 4.20 -0.34 3.53
C HIS A 287 5.14 -1.52 3.34
N ASN A 288 4.69 -2.77 3.53
CA ASN A 288 5.53 -3.92 3.25
C ASN A 288 5.78 -4.10 1.75
N PHE A 289 4.75 -3.94 0.90
CA PHE A 289 4.93 -3.89 -0.57
C PHE A 289 5.95 -2.84 -0.98
N ARG A 290 5.83 -1.63 -0.42
CA ARG A 290 6.78 -0.54 -0.66
C ARG A 290 8.19 -0.89 -0.22
N ARG A 291 8.36 -1.54 0.93
CA ARG A 291 9.66 -2.01 1.43
C ARG A 291 10.23 -3.10 0.52
N THR A 292 9.44 -4.08 0.13
CA THR A 292 9.82 -5.13 -0.83
C THR A 292 10.28 -4.55 -2.16
N ALA A 293 9.49 -3.66 -2.76
CA ALA A 293 9.87 -3.01 -4.02
C ALA A 293 11.13 -2.15 -3.87
N ALA A 294 11.25 -1.38 -2.78
CA ALA A 294 12.44 -0.56 -2.51
C ALA A 294 13.71 -1.40 -2.43
N THR A 295 13.73 -2.46 -1.62
CA THR A 295 14.88 -3.36 -1.51
C THR A 295 15.16 -4.08 -2.82
N ARG A 296 14.13 -4.57 -3.52
CA ARG A 296 14.28 -5.19 -4.86
C ARG A 296 14.95 -4.26 -5.86
N LEU A 297 14.53 -2.99 -5.90
CA LEU A 297 15.08 -1.99 -6.81
C LEU A 297 16.49 -1.56 -6.39
N SER A 298 16.75 -1.39 -5.09
CA SER A 298 18.07 -1.07 -4.52
C SER A 298 19.11 -2.16 -4.76
N ASN A 299 18.69 -3.42 -4.77
CA ASN A 299 19.57 -4.55 -5.06
C ASN A 299 19.73 -4.83 -6.57
N SER A 300 19.20 -3.97 -7.45
CA SER A 300 19.37 -4.12 -8.89
C SER A 300 20.71 -3.57 -9.34
N ASP A 301 21.55 -4.43 -9.95
CA ASP A 301 22.81 -4.00 -10.57
C ASP A 301 22.63 -3.08 -11.80
N ARG A 302 21.38 -2.86 -12.22
CA ARG A 302 21.05 -2.12 -13.46
C ARG A 302 20.51 -0.72 -13.20
N LEU A 303 20.18 -0.38 -11.96
CA LEU A 303 19.54 0.89 -11.63
C LEU A 303 20.45 1.78 -10.78
N THR A 304 20.51 3.04 -11.15
CA THR A 304 21.15 4.09 -10.37
C THR A 304 20.23 4.54 -9.22
N PRO A 305 20.80 5.11 -8.14
CA PRO A 305 20.05 5.78 -7.09
C PRO A 305 18.95 6.74 -7.59
N GLN A 306 19.24 7.51 -8.65
CA GLN A 306 18.31 8.47 -9.23
C GLN A 306 17.14 7.78 -9.94
N GLU A 307 17.39 6.67 -10.66
CA GLU A 307 16.32 5.89 -11.30
C GLU A 307 15.43 5.21 -10.25
N ILE A 308 16.01 4.66 -9.18
CA ILE A 308 15.26 4.13 -8.03
C ILE A 308 14.42 5.24 -7.39
N GLN A 309 14.96 6.46 -7.29
CA GLN A 309 14.22 7.60 -6.77
C GLN A 309 13.00 7.93 -7.65
N SER A 310 13.16 7.94 -8.98
CA SER A 310 12.06 8.19 -9.93
C SER A 310 10.96 7.15 -9.84
N ILE A 311 11.30 5.87 -9.63
CA ILE A 311 10.30 4.80 -9.46
C ILE A 311 9.59 4.89 -8.10
N THR A 312 10.36 5.05 -7.02
CA THR A 312 9.82 4.97 -5.65
C THR A 312 9.18 6.27 -5.17
N GLY A 313 9.45 7.40 -5.82
CA GLY A 313 9.01 8.73 -5.42
C GLY A 313 9.62 9.20 -4.10
N TRP A 314 10.88 8.84 -3.84
CA TRP A 314 11.66 9.33 -2.69
C TRP A 314 12.14 10.77 -2.90
N LYS A 315 12.39 11.48 -1.79
CA LYS A 315 13.07 12.78 -1.84
C LYS A 315 14.55 12.57 -2.06
N SER A 316 15.17 13.43 -2.86
CA SER A 316 16.64 13.40 -3.06
C SER A 316 17.38 13.60 -1.75
N SER A 317 16.82 14.39 -0.82
CA SER A 317 17.42 14.65 0.49
C SER A 317 17.46 13.44 1.42
N THR A 318 16.58 12.46 1.24
CA THR A 318 16.52 11.23 2.04
C THR A 318 17.02 10.02 1.25
N LEU A 319 17.49 10.21 0.01
CA LEU A 319 17.83 9.12 -0.89
C LEU A 319 18.99 8.28 -0.36
N SER A 320 20.07 8.91 0.13
CA SER A 320 21.23 8.20 0.70
C SER A 320 20.82 7.36 1.91
N GLU A 321 20.08 7.95 2.86
CA GLU A 321 19.59 7.25 4.05
C GLU A 321 18.67 6.07 3.68
N MET A 322 17.82 6.25 2.66
CA MET A 322 16.91 5.19 2.21
C MET A 322 17.66 4.07 1.50
N ILE A 323 18.65 4.38 0.67
CA ILE A 323 19.48 3.35 0.01
C ILE A 323 20.26 2.57 1.07
N ASP A 324 20.90 3.23 2.02
CA ASP A 324 21.64 2.56 3.10
C ASP A 324 20.71 1.67 3.96
N VAL A 325 19.45 2.10 4.13
CA VAL A 325 18.41 1.33 4.84
C VAL A 325 17.94 0.10 4.05
N TYR A 326 17.92 0.16 2.71
CA TYR A 326 17.36 -0.90 1.86
C TYR A 326 18.41 -1.72 1.09
N ASP A 327 19.70 -1.38 1.18
CA ASP A 327 20.83 -2.20 0.71
C ASP A 327 21.09 -3.34 1.70
N TYR A 328 20.45 -4.48 1.44
CA TYR A 328 20.70 -5.73 2.15
C TYR A 328 21.45 -6.68 1.24
N THR A 329 22.61 -6.26 0.76
CA THR A 329 23.60 -7.24 0.32
C THR A 329 24.38 -7.65 1.58
N SER A 330 24.26 -8.90 2.04
CA SER A 330 25.20 -9.42 3.04
C SER A 330 26.63 -9.28 2.52
N ASP A 331 27.66 -9.24 3.38
CA ASP A 331 29.04 -9.21 2.89
C ASP A 331 29.34 -10.39 1.95
N ALA A 332 28.66 -11.52 2.17
CA ALA A 332 28.71 -12.70 1.30
C ALA A 332 27.98 -12.47 -0.05
N GLU A 333 26.79 -11.88 -0.06
CA GLU A 333 26.07 -11.54 -1.29
C GLU A 333 26.79 -10.43 -2.08
N ARG A 334 27.36 -9.40 -1.42
CA ARG A 334 28.24 -8.41 -2.05
C ARG A 334 29.46 -9.04 -2.66
N ALA A 335 30.17 -9.89 -1.91
CA ALA A 335 31.33 -10.58 -2.42
C ALA A 335 30.95 -11.48 -3.60
N SER A 336 29.85 -12.23 -3.50
CA SER A 336 29.34 -13.08 -4.57
C SER A 336 28.97 -12.29 -5.82
N ALA A 337 28.22 -11.19 -5.68
CA ALA A 337 27.84 -10.29 -6.77
C ALA A 337 29.07 -9.61 -7.40
N ILE A 338 30.04 -9.15 -6.60
CA ILE A 338 31.32 -8.61 -7.10
C ILE A 338 32.10 -9.69 -7.87
N HIS A 339 32.16 -10.91 -7.33
CA HIS A 339 32.81 -12.03 -8.00
C HIS A 339 32.09 -12.40 -9.29
N GLN A 340 30.76 -12.39 -9.34
CA GLN A 340 29.97 -12.69 -10.53
C GLN A 340 30.12 -11.58 -11.59
N ALA A 341 29.95 -10.32 -11.20
CA ALA A 341 30.08 -9.15 -12.07
C ALA A 341 31.48 -9.02 -12.69
N LEU A 342 32.52 -9.45 -11.97
CA LEU A 342 33.90 -9.49 -12.46
C LEU A 342 34.28 -10.83 -13.11
N GLY A 343 33.35 -11.79 -13.23
CA GLY A 343 33.55 -13.07 -13.93
C GLY A 343 34.36 -14.13 -13.17
N PHE A 344 34.49 -14.00 -11.85
CA PHE A 344 35.16 -14.94 -10.95
C PHE A 344 34.25 -16.04 -10.39
N SER A 345 32.93 -15.93 -10.49
CA SER A 345 31.95 -16.97 -10.13
C SER A 345 30.78 -17.02 -11.12
N ALA A 346 30.12 -18.17 -11.24
CA ALA A 346 28.98 -18.38 -12.16
C ALA A 346 27.61 -17.93 -11.57
N GLY A 347 27.58 -17.50 -10.30
CA GLY A 347 26.34 -17.30 -9.54
C GLY A 347 25.75 -18.63 -9.01
N THR A 348 24.98 -18.57 -7.93
CA THR A 348 24.11 -19.67 -7.49
C THR A 348 22.70 -19.38 -7.97
N GLU A 349 22.18 -20.25 -8.82
CA GLU A 349 20.75 -20.30 -9.16
C GLU A 349 20.00 -20.85 -7.93
N ASP A 350 18.81 -20.31 -7.67
CA ASP A 350 17.88 -20.63 -6.58
C ASP A 350 18.22 -20.04 -5.19
N ASP A 351 17.83 -18.76 -4.99
CA ASP A 351 17.49 -18.26 -3.66
C ASP A 351 15.95 -18.29 -3.53
N GLU A 352 15.42 -19.24 -2.75
CA GLU A 352 13.98 -19.32 -2.42
C GLU A 352 13.44 -18.04 -1.74
N ASN A 353 14.33 -17.13 -1.29
CA ASN A 353 13.99 -15.81 -0.75
C ASN A 353 14.28 -14.66 -1.72
N ALA A 354 14.34 -14.94 -3.02
CA ALA A 354 14.52 -13.94 -4.05
C ALA A 354 13.35 -12.93 -4.01
N LEU A 355 13.70 -11.65 -3.92
CA LEU A 355 12.74 -10.57 -4.10
C LEU A 355 12.46 -10.32 -5.59
N THR A 356 13.17 -10.97 -6.51
CA THR A 356 13.08 -10.70 -7.94
C THR A 356 11.69 -11.01 -8.49
N LEU A 357 11.20 -10.12 -9.36
CA LEU A 357 10.03 -10.37 -10.19
C LEU A 357 10.58 -10.72 -11.58
N GLU A 358 10.73 -12.00 -11.87
CA GLU A 358 11.17 -12.45 -13.17
C GLU A 358 10.03 -12.39 -14.18
N SER A 359 10.33 -12.06 -15.45
CA SER A 359 9.30 -11.94 -16.47
C SER A 359 9.80 -12.34 -17.85
N LEU A 360 8.90 -12.91 -18.66
CA LEU A 360 9.14 -13.37 -20.02
C LEU A 360 8.04 -12.86 -20.96
N PRO A 361 8.34 -12.71 -22.26
CA PRO A 361 7.32 -12.36 -23.24
C PRO A 361 6.40 -13.55 -23.50
N CYS A 362 5.09 -13.33 -23.41
CA CYS A 362 4.07 -14.32 -23.76
C CYS A 362 4.26 -14.81 -25.21
N GLY A 363 4.33 -16.13 -25.41
CA GLY A 363 4.51 -16.73 -26.74
C GLY A 363 3.38 -16.43 -27.74
N THR A 364 2.21 -16.01 -27.25
CA THR A 364 1.03 -15.72 -28.08
C THR A 364 0.87 -14.23 -28.35
N CYS A 365 0.73 -13.41 -27.29
CA CYS A 365 0.43 -11.97 -27.43
C CYS A 365 1.65 -11.05 -27.22
N ARG A 366 2.82 -11.61 -26.86
CA ARG A 366 4.07 -10.91 -26.54
C ARG A 366 4.02 -9.91 -25.38
N GLU A 367 2.94 -9.91 -24.61
CA GLU A 367 2.87 -9.17 -23.34
C GLU A 367 3.93 -9.70 -22.36
N THR A 368 4.52 -8.83 -21.55
CA THR A 368 5.44 -9.23 -20.48
C THR A 368 4.64 -9.88 -19.35
N VAL A 369 4.96 -11.13 -19.03
CA VAL A 369 4.26 -11.94 -18.02
C VAL A 369 5.27 -12.44 -16.99
N SER A 370 4.85 -12.52 -15.72
CA SER A 370 5.63 -13.14 -14.64
C SER A 370 6.01 -14.58 -14.99
N THR A 371 7.22 -15.02 -14.66
CA THR A 371 7.63 -16.42 -14.86
C THR A 371 6.90 -17.39 -13.94
N SER A 372 6.38 -16.89 -12.82
CA SER A 372 5.58 -17.69 -11.86
C SER A 372 4.10 -17.76 -12.23
N ALA A 373 3.63 -17.02 -13.25
CA ALA A 373 2.22 -17.01 -13.62
C ALA A 373 1.87 -18.20 -14.54
N ASP A 374 0.83 -18.95 -14.17
CA ASP A 374 0.32 -20.07 -14.97
C ASP A 374 -0.25 -19.61 -16.33
N TYR A 375 -0.92 -18.45 -16.35
CA TYR A 375 -1.60 -17.91 -17.52
C TYR A 375 -1.24 -16.45 -17.77
N CYS A 376 -1.20 -16.05 -19.05
CA CYS A 376 -0.99 -14.67 -19.44
C CYS A 376 -2.20 -13.80 -19.03
N PRO A 377 -2.02 -12.77 -18.19
CA PRO A 377 -3.13 -11.92 -17.72
C PRO A 377 -3.89 -11.22 -18.86
N ASN A 378 -3.21 -10.95 -19.98
CA ASN A 378 -3.75 -10.20 -21.09
C ASN A 378 -4.51 -11.05 -22.12
N CYS A 379 -4.17 -12.32 -22.31
CA CYS A 379 -4.78 -13.15 -23.36
C CYS A 379 -5.16 -14.57 -22.93
N GLY A 380 -4.94 -14.95 -21.68
CA GLY A 380 -5.25 -16.27 -21.14
C GLY A 380 -4.40 -17.40 -21.72
N ALA A 381 -3.30 -17.11 -22.42
CA ALA A 381 -2.42 -18.15 -22.94
C ALA A 381 -1.69 -18.87 -21.79
N PRO A 382 -1.64 -20.20 -21.76
CA PRO A 382 -0.89 -20.95 -20.76
C PRO A 382 0.62 -20.72 -20.92
N GLN A 383 1.35 -20.59 -19.81
CA GLN A 383 2.79 -20.35 -19.81
C GLN A 383 3.61 -21.65 -19.76
N ASP A 384 3.02 -22.74 -19.24
CA ASP A 384 3.65 -24.05 -19.21
C ASP A 384 2.73 -25.18 -19.73
N GLU A 385 3.24 -26.40 -19.72
CA GLU A 385 2.53 -27.58 -20.21
C GLU A 385 1.43 -28.05 -19.26
N VAL A 386 1.52 -27.75 -17.96
CA VAL A 386 0.48 -28.09 -16.97
C VAL A 386 -0.73 -27.18 -17.18
N ALA A 387 -0.52 -25.87 -17.18
CA ALA A 387 -1.52 -24.85 -17.48
C ALA A 387 -2.19 -25.10 -18.84
N ARG A 388 -1.42 -25.56 -19.85
CA ARG A 388 -1.99 -25.95 -21.15
C ARG A 388 -2.97 -27.11 -21.03
N LYS A 389 -2.62 -28.18 -20.31
CA LYS A 389 -3.51 -29.33 -20.12
C LYS A 389 -4.77 -28.97 -19.34
N VAL A 390 -4.66 -28.12 -18.32
CA VAL A 390 -5.82 -27.63 -17.57
C VAL A 390 -6.76 -26.87 -18.49
N LYS A 391 -6.21 -25.92 -19.27
CA LYS A 391 -6.99 -25.13 -20.22
C LYS A 391 -7.65 -26.00 -21.29
N ASP A 392 -6.92 -26.92 -21.90
CA ASP A 392 -7.46 -27.83 -22.92
C ASP A 392 -8.58 -28.70 -22.34
N THR A 393 -8.44 -29.17 -21.10
CA THR A 393 -9.48 -29.95 -20.41
C THR A 393 -10.74 -29.11 -20.20
N ALA A 394 -10.59 -27.90 -19.65
CA ALA A 394 -11.70 -26.97 -19.41
C ALA A 394 -12.43 -26.58 -20.70
N GLU A 395 -11.68 -26.32 -21.79
CA GLU A 395 -12.25 -26.00 -23.09
C GLU A 395 -13.02 -27.19 -23.68
N ASN A 396 -12.48 -28.41 -23.55
CA ASN A 396 -13.15 -29.63 -24.03
C ASN A 396 -14.45 -29.91 -23.26
N GLU A 397 -14.43 -29.79 -21.93
CA GLU A 397 -15.64 -29.95 -21.09
C GLU A 397 -16.71 -28.92 -21.46
N ALA A 398 -16.33 -27.65 -21.62
CA ALA A 398 -17.26 -26.61 -22.04
C ALA A 398 -17.85 -26.88 -23.44
N VAL A 399 -17.07 -27.44 -24.37
CA VAL A 399 -17.55 -27.85 -25.70
C VAL A 399 -18.50 -29.04 -25.61
N GLU A 400 -18.23 -30.03 -24.74
CA GLU A 400 -19.12 -31.17 -24.49
C GLU A 400 -20.46 -30.74 -23.89
N ASP A 401 -20.46 -29.79 -22.95
CA ASP A 401 -21.68 -29.20 -22.38
C ASP A 401 -22.50 -28.46 -23.44
N ILE A 402 -21.84 -27.67 -24.32
CA ILE A 402 -22.52 -27.00 -25.44
C ILE A 402 -23.14 -28.02 -26.41
N ALA A 403 -22.44 -29.13 -26.68
CA ALA A 403 -22.87 -30.16 -27.61
C ALA A 403 -24.03 -31.01 -27.06
N SER A 404 -24.04 -31.23 -25.74
CA SER A 404 -25.07 -32.03 -25.04
C SER A 404 -26.27 -31.22 -24.57
N ALA A 405 -26.21 -29.88 -24.65
CA ALA A 405 -27.31 -28.99 -24.25
C ALA A 405 -28.63 -29.27 -25.00
N GLU A 406 -29.66 -29.63 -24.24
CA GLU A 406 -31.01 -29.91 -24.75
C GLU A 406 -31.84 -28.63 -24.91
N THR A 407 -31.52 -27.60 -24.14
CA THR A 407 -32.20 -26.30 -24.17
C THR A 407 -31.29 -25.18 -24.70
N ASP A 408 -31.91 -24.12 -25.23
CA ASP A 408 -31.17 -22.94 -25.68
C ASP A 408 -30.50 -22.19 -24.52
N ILE A 409 -31.05 -22.27 -23.30
CA ILE A 409 -30.47 -21.65 -22.11
C ILE A 409 -29.17 -22.36 -21.71
N GLU A 410 -29.15 -23.69 -21.69
CA GLU A 410 -27.95 -24.49 -21.40
C GLU A 410 -26.87 -24.25 -22.44
N ARG A 411 -27.24 -24.16 -23.72
CA ARG A 411 -26.29 -23.90 -24.81
C ARG A 411 -25.66 -22.50 -24.67
N LEU A 412 -26.46 -21.49 -24.31
CA LEU A 412 -25.96 -20.13 -24.06
C LEU A 412 -25.06 -20.07 -22.82
N LEU A 413 -25.38 -20.83 -21.76
CA LEU A 413 -24.53 -20.96 -20.58
C LEU A 413 -23.18 -21.60 -20.93
N GLY A 414 -23.17 -22.72 -21.64
CA GLY A 414 -21.95 -23.39 -22.08
C GLY A 414 -21.08 -22.48 -22.96
N GLN A 415 -21.69 -21.72 -23.89
CA GLN A 415 -20.99 -20.74 -24.72
C GLN A 415 -20.37 -19.61 -23.88
N ALA A 416 -21.08 -19.12 -22.87
CA ALA A 416 -20.57 -18.10 -21.96
C ALA A 416 -19.40 -18.63 -21.11
N VAL A 417 -19.47 -19.89 -20.66
CA VAL A 417 -18.38 -20.56 -19.94
C VAL A 417 -17.17 -20.73 -20.86
N PHE A 418 -17.36 -21.23 -22.08
CA PHE A 418 -16.28 -21.41 -23.05
C PHE A 418 -15.53 -20.11 -23.36
N GLU A 419 -16.26 -19.02 -23.65
CA GLU A 419 -15.63 -17.72 -23.91
C GLU A 419 -14.90 -17.15 -22.68
N ARG A 420 -15.38 -17.50 -21.48
CA ARG A 420 -14.74 -17.11 -20.22
C ARG A 420 -13.46 -17.92 -19.99
N VAL A 421 -13.49 -19.24 -20.10
CA VAL A 421 -12.29 -20.12 -20.00
C VAL A 421 -11.23 -19.75 -21.04
N LYS A 422 -11.64 -19.39 -22.26
CA LYS A 422 -10.71 -19.09 -23.34
C LYS A 422 -9.89 -17.81 -23.10
N ASN A 423 -10.50 -16.78 -22.53
CA ASN A 423 -9.94 -15.42 -22.49
C ASN A 423 -9.78 -14.84 -21.07
N ASP A 424 -10.32 -15.49 -20.03
CA ASP A 424 -10.32 -15.00 -18.64
C ASP A 424 -9.40 -15.90 -17.77
N PRO A 425 -8.17 -15.45 -17.48
CA PRO A 425 -7.22 -16.17 -16.62
C PRO A 425 -7.81 -16.57 -15.26
N GLU A 426 -8.68 -15.73 -14.67
CA GLU A 426 -9.27 -16.02 -13.36
C GLU A 426 -10.22 -17.22 -13.39
N ALA A 427 -10.90 -17.42 -14.52
CA ALA A 427 -11.74 -18.59 -14.71
C ALA A 427 -10.90 -19.86 -14.82
N LEU A 428 -9.72 -19.78 -15.42
CA LEU A 428 -8.79 -20.90 -15.55
C LEU A 428 -8.14 -21.29 -14.22
N GLU A 429 -7.78 -20.31 -13.37
CA GLU A 429 -7.32 -20.56 -11.99
C GLU A 429 -8.37 -21.33 -11.18
N THR A 430 -9.64 -20.89 -11.27
CA THR A 430 -10.75 -21.54 -10.54
C THR A 430 -10.94 -22.99 -10.99
N VAL A 431 -10.84 -23.25 -12.30
CA VAL A 431 -10.94 -24.61 -12.84
C VAL A 431 -9.73 -25.47 -12.43
N LYS A 432 -8.52 -24.90 -12.36
CA LYS A 432 -7.32 -25.58 -11.86
C LYS A 432 -7.52 -26.06 -10.42
N ASP A 433 -8.05 -25.19 -9.55
CA ASP A 433 -8.34 -25.52 -8.15
C ASP A 433 -9.42 -26.62 -8.02
N GLU A 434 -10.47 -26.58 -8.84
CA GLU A 434 -11.55 -27.57 -8.83
C GLU A 434 -11.11 -28.95 -9.36
N LEU A 435 -10.22 -28.99 -10.35
CA LEU A 435 -9.71 -30.23 -10.92
C LEU A 435 -8.66 -30.92 -10.03
N GLY A 436 -8.19 -30.27 -8.96
CA GLY A 436 -7.26 -30.86 -7.99
C GLY A 436 -5.93 -31.31 -8.61
N ILE A 437 -5.50 -30.63 -9.68
CA ILE A 437 -4.24 -30.92 -10.36
C ILE A 437 -3.13 -30.19 -9.59
N ASP A 438 -2.62 -30.84 -8.54
CA ASP A 438 -1.39 -30.42 -7.86
C ASP A 438 -0.19 -30.53 -8.83
N VAL A 439 0.70 -29.54 -8.76
CA VAL A 439 2.02 -29.54 -9.43
C VAL A 439 2.97 -30.52 -8.73
#